data_AF-A0A0N0TC88-F1
#
_entry.id   AF-A0A0N0TC88-F1
#
_cell.length_a   1.000
_cell.length_b   1.000
_cell.length_c   1.000
_cell.angle_alpha   90.00
_cell.angle_beta   90.00
_cell.angle_gamma   90.00
#
_symmetry.space_group_name_H-M   'P 1'
#
loop_
_entity.id
_entity.type
_entity.pdbx_description
1 polymer ?
#
loop_
_entity_poly.entity_id
_entity_poly.type
_entity_poly.pdbx_seq_one_letter_code
_entity_poly.pdbx_strand_id
1 'polypeptide(L)'
;GRRMINAYGPTETTVCATMSRPLSGAVTPPIGTPLNGFDVYVLDAGLRPVPAGVPGELYVSGAGLARGYLGRPALTAGRFVADPFGAPGARMYRTGDLVRWRNDGQLEFVGRADHQVKIRGFRIEPGEIEAVLGTHPRVRQAAAVVREDRPGDKRVVAYAVTDAPVEELRALAAERLPEYMVPSAIVPLDALPLTPNGKLDHKALPAPQYGDRNGPGRAPRTAQEEILCALFAEVLGLEEVGPEANFFELGGHSLLATRLISRIRAALGVEVEVRGLFEAPTPEGLARRLDRAARAVAAPTARPRPDTVPLSYAQRRLWMLDRVEGGGSTYNVPLALRLDGPVDVPALRTALADVVARHESLRTVFAERDGVPHQVVLPADTEVAFTVREVTAGELEQASAEAARHLFALGTEVPFRATLFPVDGGERHVLLLLMHHIVADGSSTAPLLRDLSTAYTARLDGRTPGWDPLPVQYADYALWQQDVLGDDTDPDSLLSRQLDFWRQELSGLPEILELPLDRPRPAVASHTGDL
;
A
#
# COMPACT_ATOMS: atom_id res chain seq x y z
N GLY A 1 22.65 10.01 -4.79
CA GLY A 1 22.65 9.84 -3.32
C GLY A 1 21.28 9.64 -2.72
N ARG A 2 20.60 8.47 -2.87
CA ARG A 2 19.62 7.88 -1.91
C ARG A 2 19.76 8.27 -0.44
N ARG A 3 19.58 9.53 -0.01
CA ARG A 3 19.58 9.90 1.42
C ARG A 3 18.31 9.36 2.05
N MET A 4 18.42 8.15 2.60
CA MET A 4 17.40 7.58 3.47
C MET A 4 17.55 8.23 4.83
N ILE A 5 16.46 8.75 5.37
CA ILE A 5 16.41 9.38 6.68
C ILE A 5 15.26 8.72 7.44
N ASN A 6 15.48 8.45 8.72
CA ASN A 6 14.43 8.01 9.60
C ASN A 6 13.87 9.25 10.30
N ALA A 7 12.56 9.46 10.18
CA ALA A 7 11.87 10.56 10.84
C ALA A 7 10.92 9.99 11.89
N TYR A 8 10.80 10.68 13.01
CA TYR A 8 10.02 10.22 14.14
C TYR A 8 9.27 11.38 14.79
N GLY A 9 8.00 11.15 15.07
CA GLY A 9 7.17 12.03 15.88
C GLY A 9 5.79 11.43 16.05
N PRO A 10 5.20 11.48 17.25
CA PRO A 10 3.78 11.18 17.41
C PRO A 10 2.91 12.30 16.82
N THR A 11 1.62 12.04 16.60
CA THR A 11 0.67 13.02 16.04
C THR A 11 0.58 14.28 16.90
N GLU A 12 0.71 14.11 18.21
CA GLU A 12 0.68 15.19 19.20
C GLU A 12 1.84 16.17 19.09
N THR A 13 2.89 15.83 18.34
CA THR A 13 4.04 16.70 18.05
C THR A 13 4.08 17.15 16.59
N THR A 14 2.95 17.10 15.87
CA THR A 14 2.81 17.57 14.48
C THR A 14 3.78 16.88 13.51
N VAL A 15 3.42 15.65 13.13
CA VAL A 15 4.12 14.82 12.12
C VAL A 15 5.48 14.28 12.60
N CYS A 16 6.48 15.14 12.78
CA CYS A 16 7.85 14.73 13.10
C CYS A 16 8.49 15.69 14.11
N ALA A 17 9.08 15.13 15.16
CA ALA A 17 9.85 15.87 16.16
C ALA A 17 11.37 15.66 15.99
N THR A 18 11.80 14.50 15.48
CA THR A 18 13.22 14.16 15.29
C THR A 18 13.49 13.56 13.91
N MET A 19 14.70 13.76 13.40
CA MET A 19 15.15 13.17 12.14
C MET A 19 16.60 12.69 12.22
N SER A 20 16.86 11.52 11.66
CA SER A 20 18.20 10.94 11.60
C SER A 20 19.09 11.65 10.59
N ARG A 21 20.41 11.55 10.81
CA ARG A 21 21.38 11.71 9.74
C ARG A 21 21.12 10.65 8.65
N PRO A 22 21.60 10.85 7.41
CA PRO A 22 21.45 9.86 6.34
C PRO A 22 21.90 8.47 6.80
N LEU A 23 21.04 7.48 6.63
CA LEU A 23 21.25 6.11 7.08
C LEU A 23 22.28 5.39 6.19
N SER A 24 23.15 4.59 6.82
CA SER A 24 24.10 3.69 6.15
C SER A 24 24.14 2.34 6.87
N GLY A 25 23.41 1.34 6.38
CA GLY A 25 23.56 -0.06 6.81
C GLY A 25 23.26 -0.37 8.29
N ALA A 26 22.51 0.48 9.01
CA ALA A 26 22.22 0.26 10.42
C ALA A 26 21.14 -0.82 10.62
N VAL A 27 21.41 -1.81 11.49
CA VAL A 27 20.47 -2.88 11.87
C VAL A 27 19.23 -2.30 12.58
N THR A 28 19.42 -1.28 13.42
CA THR A 28 18.35 -0.48 14.03
C THR A 28 18.56 0.99 13.68
N PRO A 29 17.74 1.59 12.81
CA PRO A 29 17.92 2.98 12.40
C PRO A 29 17.64 3.93 13.58
N PRO A 30 18.53 4.88 13.90
CA PRO A 30 18.25 5.87 14.94
C PRO A 30 17.05 6.74 14.54
N ILE A 31 16.34 7.28 15.52
CA ILE A 31 15.28 8.28 15.29
C ILE A 31 15.85 9.71 15.20
N GLY A 32 17.15 9.85 15.49
CA GLY A 32 17.93 11.04 15.11
C GLY A 32 17.97 12.13 16.17
N THR A 33 18.06 13.38 15.72
CA THR A 33 18.15 14.58 16.58
C THR A 33 16.88 15.42 16.44
N PRO A 34 16.55 16.26 17.44
CA PRO A 34 15.40 17.15 17.35
C PRO A 34 15.46 18.06 16.11
N LEU A 35 14.29 18.30 15.52
CA LEU A 35 14.10 19.27 14.45
C LEU A 35 14.03 20.69 15.01
N ASN A 36 14.24 21.69 14.15
CA ASN A 36 14.13 23.10 14.54
C ASN A 36 12.76 23.38 15.17
N GLY A 37 12.75 24.01 16.34
CA GLY A 37 11.54 24.33 17.09
C GLY A 37 11.05 23.22 18.03
N PHE A 38 11.79 22.12 18.14
CA PHE A 38 11.58 21.08 19.15
C PHE A 38 12.77 20.95 20.08
N ASP A 39 12.48 20.70 21.34
CA ASP A 39 13.43 20.17 22.32
C ASP A 39 13.01 18.76 22.70
N VAL A 40 13.99 17.90 22.99
CA VAL A 40 13.71 16.51 23.42
C VAL A 40 14.50 16.17 24.66
N TYR A 41 13.82 15.50 25.60
CA TYR A 41 14.40 15.06 26.86
C TYR A 41 14.22 13.56 27.02
N VAL A 42 15.27 12.89 27.50
CA VAL A 42 15.21 11.48 27.89
C VAL A 42 15.22 11.45 29.40
N LEU A 43 14.07 11.16 29.99
CA LEU A 43 13.82 11.36 31.43
C LEU A 43 13.56 10.02 32.14
N ASP A 44 13.94 9.98 33.42
CA ASP A 44 13.53 8.92 34.34
C ASP A 44 12.10 9.15 34.89
N ALA A 45 11.62 8.22 35.72
CA ALA A 45 10.30 8.31 36.34
C ALA A 45 10.12 9.52 37.28
N GLY A 46 11.22 10.18 37.68
CA GLY A 46 11.22 11.40 38.49
C GLY A 46 11.33 12.68 37.65
N LEU A 47 11.16 12.59 36.32
CA LEU A 47 11.36 13.69 35.37
C LEU A 47 12.77 14.28 35.41
N ARG A 48 13.79 13.47 35.70
CA ARG A 48 15.20 13.89 35.68
C ARG A 48 15.89 13.36 34.42
N PRO A 49 16.75 14.15 33.76
CA PRO A 49 17.50 13.69 32.61
C PRO A 49 18.39 12.49 32.97
N VAL A 50 18.37 11.45 32.13
CA VAL A 50 19.25 10.30 32.28
C VAL A 50 20.57 10.51 31.52
N PRO A 51 21.69 9.90 31.95
CA PRO A 51 22.95 9.95 31.21
C PRO A 51 22.84 9.35 29.80
N ALA A 52 23.72 9.77 28.90
CA ALA A 52 23.80 9.17 27.56
C ALA A 52 24.04 7.66 27.63
N GLY A 53 23.40 6.89 26.74
CA GLY A 53 23.39 5.43 26.74
C GLY A 53 22.37 4.77 27.67
N VAL A 54 21.84 5.49 28.66
CA VAL A 54 20.82 4.97 29.59
C VAL A 54 19.42 5.14 28.98
N PRO A 55 18.61 4.06 28.88
CA PRO A 55 17.22 4.19 28.44
C PRO A 55 16.39 5.02 29.41
N GLY A 56 15.58 5.93 28.87
CA GLY A 56 14.56 6.70 29.59
C GLY A 56 13.38 6.99 28.67
N GLU A 57 12.32 7.58 29.23
CA GLU A 57 11.13 7.94 28.47
C GLU A 57 11.38 9.24 27.70
N LEU A 58 10.97 9.28 26.43
CA LEU A 58 11.11 10.45 25.58
C LEU A 58 10.01 11.47 25.87
N TYR A 59 10.41 12.71 26.12
CA TYR A 59 9.55 13.88 26.21
C TYR A 59 9.91 14.86 25.10
N VAL A 60 8.89 15.45 24.48
CA VAL A 60 9.06 16.43 23.40
C VAL A 60 8.47 17.76 23.83
N SER A 61 9.21 18.85 23.70
CA SER A 61 8.78 20.21 23.97
C SER A 61 8.92 21.09 22.72
N GLY A 62 8.34 22.27 22.75
CA GLY A 62 8.47 23.28 21.70
C GLY A 62 7.20 23.56 20.89
N ALA A 63 7.37 24.31 19.80
CA ALA A 63 6.28 24.94 19.06
C ALA A 63 5.38 23.95 18.31
N GLY A 64 5.88 22.74 18.02
CA GLY A 64 5.11 21.73 17.30
C GLY A 64 4.16 20.90 18.17
N LEU A 65 4.04 21.20 19.48
CA LEU A 65 3.05 20.54 20.33
C LEU A 65 1.62 20.95 19.95
N ALA A 66 0.77 19.95 19.77
CA ALA A 66 -0.66 20.14 19.58
C ALA A 66 -1.31 20.81 20.79
N ARG A 67 -2.53 21.33 20.60
CA ARG A 67 -3.32 21.92 21.70
C ARG A 67 -3.60 20.90 22.81
N GLY A 68 -3.97 19.67 22.42
CA GLY A 68 -4.41 18.58 23.27
C GLY A 68 -5.42 17.69 22.56
N TYR A 69 -6.03 16.76 23.29
CA TYR A 69 -7.06 15.86 22.78
C TYR A 69 -8.46 16.50 22.87
N LEU A 70 -9.21 16.51 21.77
CA LEU A 70 -10.54 17.10 21.69
C LEU A 70 -11.51 16.44 22.70
N GLY A 71 -12.14 17.25 23.55
CA GLY A 71 -13.10 16.76 24.55
C GLY A 71 -12.51 15.88 25.66
N ARG A 72 -11.17 15.78 25.78
CA ARG A 72 -10.49 14.86 26.70
C ARG A 72 -9.46 15.60 27.58
N PRO A 73 -9.90 16.50 28.48
CA PRO A 73 -9.00 17.34 29.28
C PRO A 73 -8.13 16.54 30.25
N ALA A 74 -8.65 15.49 30.89
CA ALA A 74 -7.88 14.64 31.80
C ALA A 74 -6.72 13.91 31.09
N LEU A 75 -7.00 13.33 29.91
CA LEU A 75 -5.96 12.68 29.09
C LEU A 75 -4.93 13.71 28.59
N THR A 76 -5.40 14.90 28.21
CA THR A 76 -4.52 16.00 27.79
C THR A 76 -3.58 16.39 28.93
N ALA A 77 -4.09 16.62 30.13
CA ALA A 77 -3.25 16.98 31.29
C ALA A 77 -2.28 15.87 31.70
N GLY A 78 -2.65 14.60 31.50
CA GLY A 78 -1.78 13.45 31.78
C GLY A 78 -0.65 13.23 30.76
N ARG A 79 -0.76 13.78 29.55
CA ARG A 79 0.23 13.61 28.47
C ARG A 79 0.97 14.90 28.12
N PHE A 80 0.30 16.05 28.11
CA PHE A 80 0.88 17.38 27.91
C PHE A 80 1.16 18.01 29.29
N VAL A 81 2.26 17.59 29.90
CA VAL A 81 2.65 17.97 31.26
C VAL A 81 3.45 19.29 31.26
N ALA A 82 3.61 19.91 32.44
CA ALA A 82 4.46 21.08 32.58
C ALA A 82 5.92 20.73 32.26
N ASP A 83 6.60 21.61 31.51
CA ASP A 83 8.01 21.44 31.17
C ASP A 83 8.90 22.18 32.18
N PRO A 84 9.67 21.46 33.03
CA PRO A 84 10.56 22.08 34.01
C PRO A 84 11.88 22.59 33.40
N PHE A 85 12.16 22.32 32.13
CA PHE A 85 13.39 22.69 31.43
C PHE A 85 13.21 23.88 30.47
N GLY A 86 11.96 24.18 30.11
CA GLY A 86 11.58 25.28 29.23
C GLY A 86 11.34 26.61 29.96
N ALA A 87 10.81 27.58 29.20
CA ALA A 87 10.39 28.88 29.75
C ALA A 87 9.19 28.72 30.71
N PRO A 88 8.95 29.67 31.63
CA PRO A 88 7.78 29.64 32.51
C PRO A 88 6.47 29.47 31.73
N GLY A 89 5.71 28.41 32.07
CA GLY A 89 4.46 28.06 31.40
C GLY A 89 4.61 27.14 30.18
N ALA A 90 5.84 26.72 29.83
CA ALA A 90 6.07 25.73 28.79
C ALA A 90 5.47 24.36 29.15
N ARG A 91 5.19 23.57 28.11
CA ARG A 91 4.63 22.22 28.21
C ARG A 91 5.49 21.26 27.42
N MET A 92 5.58 20.02 27.90
CA MET A 92 6.21 18.91 27.20
C MET A 92 5.21 17.76 27.05
N TYR A 93 5.32 17.04 25.94
CA TYR A 93 4.51 15.87 25.64
C TYR A 93 5.25 14.59 26.03
N ARG A 94 4.60 13.80 26.89
CA ARG A 94 5.03 12.48 27.33
C ARG A 94 4.70 11.43 26.28
N THR A 95 5.69 11.02 25.49
CA THR A 95 5.47 10.15 24.31
C THR A 95 5.08 8.71 24.66
N GLY A 96 5.50 8.21 25.83
CA GLY A 96 5.41 6.80 26.17
C GLY A 96 6.43 5.91 25.44
N ASP A 97 7.40 6.49 24.72
CA ASP A 97 8.46 5.77 24.03
C ASP A 97 9.74 5.73 24.89
N LEU A 98 10.37 4.56 24.99
CA LEU A 98 11.69 4.40 25.59
C LEU A 98 12.76 4.60 24.54
N VAL A 99 13.67 5.52 24.82
CA VAL A 99 14.77 5.87 23.93
C VAL A 99 16.06 5.99 24.73
N ARG A 100 17.20 6.01 24.04
CA ARG A 100 18.49 6.38 24.63
C ARG A 100 19.31 7.22 23.67
N TRP A 101 20.15 8.09 24.21
CA TRP A 101 21.18 8.77 23.41
C TRP A 101 22.30 7.80 23.07
N ARG A 102 22.64 7.70 21.79
CA ARG A 102 23.83 6.99 21.32
C ARG A 102 25.06 7.88 21.45
N ASN A 103 26.23 7.25 21.39
CA ASN A 103 27.52 7.95 21.41
C ASN A 103 27.73 8.90 20.22
N ASP A 104 27.01 8.69 19.11
CA ASP A 104 27.05 9.56 17.93
C ASP A 104 26.12 10.79 18.06
N GLY A 105 25.46 10.96 19.21
CA GLY A 105 24.54 12.05 19.49
C GLY A 105 23.18 11.92 18.82
N GLN A 106 22.79 10.72 18.33
CA GLN A 106 21.45 10.45 17.82
C GLN A 106 20.63 9.63 18.81
N LEU A 107 19.33 9.86 18.88
CA LEU A 107 18.41 9.04 19.66
C LEU A 107 18.19 7.69 18.98
N GLU A 108 18.21 6.63 19.79
CA GLU A 108 17.83 5.29 19.41
C GLU A 108 16.50 4.94 20.07
N PHE A 109 15.57 4.40 19.28
CA PHE A 109 14.34 3.84 19.80
C PHE A 109 14.62 2.47 20.42
N VAL A 110 14.31 2.31 21.71
CA VAL A 110 14.53 1.07 22.47
C VAL A 110 13.24 0.24 22.52
N GLY A 111 12.10 0.90 22.60
CA GLY A 111 10.80 0.25 22.74
C GLY A 111 9.76 1.24 23.26
N ARG A 112 8.66 0.73 23.79
CA ARG A 112 7.66 1.57 24.44
C ARG A 112 7.65 1.36 25.95
N ALA A 113 7.43 2.45 26.67
CA ALA A 113 7.16 2.46 28.10
C ALA A 113 5.71 2.01 28.38
N ASP A 114 4.82 2.18 27.39
CA ASP A 114 3.45 1.64 27.41
C ASP A 114 3.26 0.50 26.38
N HIS A 115 2.08 -0.11 26.39
CA HIS A 115 1.80 -1.35 25.65
C HIS A 115 1.29 -1.11 24.20
N GLN A 116 1.49 0.08 23.61
CA GLN A 116 1.09 0.36 22.23
C GLN A 116 1.82 -0.51 21.20
N VAL A 117 1.08 -0.99 20.19
CA VAL A 117 1.60 -1.91 19.17
C VAL A 117 1.08 -1.55 17.78
N LYS A 118 1.84 -1.91 16.74
CA LYS A 118 1.41 -1.75 15.34
C LYS A 118 0.92 -3.07 14.77
N ILE A 119 -0.31 -3.10 14.29
CA ILE A 119 -0.89 -4.22 13.55
C ILE A 119 -1.38 -3.73 12.20
N ARG A 120 -0.92 -4.39 11.12
CA ARG A 120 -1.39 -4.15 9.75
C ARG A 120 -1.32 -2.67 9.32
N GLY A 121 -0.31 -1.93 9.80
CA GLY A 121 -0.13 -0.51 9.53
C GLY A 121 -0.90 0.43 10.48
N PHE A 122 -1.81 -0.09 11.30
CA PHE A 122 -2.57 0.67 12.30
C PHE A 122 -1.87 0.66 13.65
N ARG A 123 -1.87 1.82 14.30
CA ARG A 123 -1.44 1.96 15.70
C ARG A 123 -2.63 1.59 16.58
N ILE A 124 -2.44 0.61 17.46
CA ILE A 124 -3.50 0.15 18.37
C ILE A 124 -3.04 0.30 19.82
N GLU A 125 -3.99 0.66 20.67
CA GLU A 125 -3.89 0.64 22.13
C GLU A 125 -4.54 -0.64 22.64
N PRO A 126 -3.80 -1.65 23.12
CA PRO A 126 -4.44 -2.85 23.69
C PRO A 126 -5.39 -2.51 24.85
N GLY A 127 -5.09 -1.46 25.61
CA GLY A 127 -5.96 -0.95 26.66
C GLY A 127 -7.34 -0.48 26.18
N GLU A 128 -7.49 -0.08 24.93
CA GLU A 128 -8.80 0.27 24.36
C GLU A 128 -9.68 -0.98 24.17
N ILE A 129 -9.07 -2.08 23.74
CA ILE A 129 -9.73 -3.38 23.63
C ILE A 129 -10.11 -3.89 25.02
N GLU A 130 -9.20 -3.79 25.99
CA GLU A 130 -9.45 -4.17 27.40
C GLU A 130 -10.61 -3.36 27.99
N ALA A 131 -10.65 -2.06 27.74
CA ALA A 131 -11.71 -1.18 28.22
C ALA A 131 -13.07 -1.55 27.63
N VAL A 132 -13.14 -1.85 26.32
CA VAL A 132 -14.38 -2.29 25.68
C VAL A 132 -14.86 -3.62 26.25
N LEU A 133 -13.99 -4.62 26.34
CA LEU A 133 -14.36 -5.92 26.92
C LEU A 133 -14.78 -5.79 28.39
N GLY A 134 -14.11 -4.91 29.14
CA GLY A 134 -14.44 -4.61 30.54
C GLY A 134 -15.79 -3.91 30.76
N THR A 135 -16.45 -3.42 29.71
CA THR A 135 -17.83 -2.91 29.83
C THR A 135 -18.87 -4.03 29.96
N HIS A 136 -18.50 -5.28 29.66
CA HIS A 136 -19.39 -6.43 29.78
C HIS A 136 -19.57 -6.81 31.26
N PRO A 137 -20.80 -6.93 31.80
CA PRO A 137 -21.03 -7.18 33.24
C PRO A 137 -20.39 -8.45 33.80
N ARG A 138 -20.15 -9.43 32.93
CA ARG A 138 -19.56 -10.74 33.26
C ARG A 138 -18.04 -10.83 33.03
N VAL A 139 -17.39 -9.73 32.64
CA VAL A 139 -15.92 -9.67 32.50
C VAL A 139 -15.34 -9.01 33.74
N ARG A 140 -14.55 -9.76 34.50
CA ARG A 140 -13.90 -9.28 35.73
C ARG A 140 -12.58 -8.58 35.44
N GLN A 141 -11.80 -9.13 34.52
CA GLN A 141 -10.52 -8.59 34.05
C GLN A 141 -10.36 -8.96 32.58
N ALA A 142 -9.71 -8.08 31.81
CA ALA A 142 -9.33 -8.35 30.43
C ALA A 142 -7.90 -7.86 30.20
N ALA A 143 -7.14 -8.59 29.38
CA ALA A 143 -5.83 -8.20 28.91
C ALA A 143 -5.75 -8.44 27.40
N ALA A 144 -5.38 -7.43 26.63
CA ALA A 144 -5.18 -7.56 25.20
C ALA A 144 -3.68 -7.54 24.89
N VAL A 145 -3.24 -8.46 24.05
CA VAL A 145 -1.85 -8.57 23.63
C VAL A 145 -1.77 -8.83 22.14
N VAL A 146 -0.64 -8.45 21.55
CA VAL A 146 -0.32 -8.84 20.17
C VAL A 146 0.58 -10.04 20.20
N ARG A 147 0.11 -11.13 19.60
CA ARG A 147 0.87 -12.36 19.45
C ARG A 147 1.35 -12.50 18.01
N GLU A 148 2.52 -13.08 17.86
CA GLU A 148 3.10 -13.50 16.59
C GLU A 148 3.45 -14.98 16.74
N ASP A 149 2.42 -15.84 16.71
CA ASP A 149 2.61 -17.28 16.85
C ASP A 149 3.19 -17.90 15.55
N ARG A 150 3.13 -17.16 14.43
CA ARG A 150 3.81 -17.46 13.15
C ARG A 150 4.61 -16.25 12.68
N PRO A 151 5.84 -16.41 12.16
CA PRO A 151 6.65 -15.29 11.69
C PRO A 151 5.90 -14.43 10.66
N GLY A 152 5.80 -13.13 10.93
CA GLY A 152 5.13 -12.14 10.09
C GLY A 152 3.61 -12.01 10.29
N ASP A 153 2.97 -12.88 11.08
CA ASP A 153 1.53 -12.88 11.31
C ASP A 153 1.19 -12.37 12.72
N LYS A 154 1.09 -11.05 12.84
CA LYS A 154 0.72 -10.37 14.09
C LYS A 154 -0.79 -10.31 14.27
N ARG A 155 -1.30 -10.89 15.35
CA ARG A 155 -2.72 -10.97 15.69
C ARG A 155 -3.01 -10.37 17.05
N VAL A 156 -4.16 -9.71 17.19
CA VAL A 156 -4.68 -9.27 18.49
C VAL A 156 -5.32 -10.48 19.19
N VAL A 157 -4.94 -10.73 20.43
CA VAL A 157 -5.52 -11.78 21.28
C VAL A 157 -5.93 -11.15 22.60
N ALA A 158 -7.18 -11.38 23.01
CA ALA A 158 -7.66 -10.96 24.32
C ALA A 158 -7.73 -12.16 25.28
N TYR A 159 -7.37 -11.92 26.53
CA TYR A 159 -7.51 -12.87 27.63
C TYR A 159 -8.50 -12.28 28.62
N ALA A 160 -9.58 -12.98 28.91
CA ALA A 160 -10.66 -12.47 29.72
C ALA A 160 -10.93 -13.39 30.90
N VAL A 161 -10.99 -12.82 32.10
CA VAL A 161 -11.49 -13.51 33.28
C VAL A 161 -13.00 -13.34 33.32
N THR A 162 -13.71 -14.34 32.82
CA THR A 162 -15.13 -14.22 32.50
C THR A 162 -15.82 -15.58 32.46
N ASP A 163 -17.12 -15.59 32.73
CA ASP A 163 -18.03 -16.71 32.46
C ASP A 163 -18.97 -16.42 31.27
N ALA A 164 -18.80 -15.26 30.61
CA ALA A 164 -19.54 -14.90 29.41
C ALA A 164 -19.15 -15.78 28.21
N PRO A 165 -20.10 -16.10 27.31
CA PRO A 165 -19.76 -16.66 26.02
C PRO A 165 -18.79 -15.73 25.27
N VAL A 166 -17.72 -16.30 24.72
CA VAL A 166 -16.71 -15.57 23.92
C VAL A 166 -17.35 -14.78 22.76
N GLU A 167 -18.51 -15.24 22.30
CA GLU A 167 -19.19 -14.74 21.11
C GLU A 167 -19.87 -13.42 21.40
N GLU A 168 -20.43 -13.30 22.60
CA GLU A 168 -20.99 -12.07 23.13
C GLU A 168 -19.90 -11.01 23.30
N LEU A 169 -18.73 -11.42 23.81
CA LEU A 169 -17.58 -10.53 23.97
C LEU A 169 -16.99 -10.07 22.64
N ARG A 170 -16.95 -10.95 21.64
CA ARG A 170 -16.48 -10.61 20.30
C ARG A 170 -17.48 -9.71 19.57
N ALA A 171 -18.78 -9.96 19.70
CA ALA A 171 -19.82 -9.10 19.14
C ALA A 171 -19.76 -7.69 19.76
N LEU A 172 -19.60 -7.61 21.08
CA LEU A 172 -19.39 -6.34 21.79
C LEU A 172 -18.15 -5.59 21.28
N ALA A 173 -17.03 -6.30 21.07
CA ALA A 173 -15.82 -5.73 20.50
C ALA A 173 -16.07 -5.22 19.07
N ALA A 174 -16.73 -6.00 18.22
CA ALA A 174 -17.01 -5.64 16.83
C ALA A 174 -17.98 -4.46 16.68
N GLU A 175 -18.92 -4.28 17.63
CA GLU A 175 -19.84 -3.15 17.65
C GLU A 175 -19.13 -1.82 17.99
N ARG A 176 -18.07 -1.88 18.82
CA ARG A 176 -17.46 -0.69 19.44
C ARG A 176 -16.04 -0.39 18.99
N LEU A 177 -15.38 -1.32 18.31
CA LEU A 177 -14.01 -1.18 17.84
C LEU A 177 -13.96 -1.31 16.31
N PRO A 178 -13.01 -0.61 15.66
CA PRO A 178 -12.66 -0.88 14.27
C PRO A 178 -12.27 -2.35 14.08
N GLU A 179 -12.53 -2.90 12.89
CA GLU A 179 -12.30 -4.32 12.55
C GLU A 179 -10.87 -4.79 12.91
N TYR A 180 -9.85 -3.95 12.69
CA TYR A 180 -8.45 -4.29 12.97
C TYR A 180 -8.08 -4.35 14.46
N MET A 181 -8.95 -3.86 15.35
CA MET A 181 -8.80 -3.94 16.81
C MET A 181 -9.61 -5.09 17.43
N VAL A 182 -10.56 -5.68 16.69
CA VAL A 182 -11.34 -6.82 17.18
C VAL A 182 -10.40 -8.02 17.40
N PRO A 183 -10.35 -8.62 18.60
CA PRO A 183 -9.47 -9.74 18.87
C PRO A 183 -9.72 -10.92 17.93
N SER A 184 -8.66 -11.46 17.33
CA SER A 184 -8.74 -12.66 16.50
C SER A 184 -9.10 -13.89 17.36
N ALA A 185 -8.66 -13.89 18.62
CA ALA A 185 -9.05 -14.86 19.64
C ALA A 185 -9.34 -14.18 20.98
N ILE A 186 -10.31 -14.72 21.72
CA ILE A 186 -10.56 -14.36 23.12
C ILE A 186 -10.44 -15.65 23.94
N VAL A 187 -9.49 -15.69 24.86
CA VAL A 187 -9.18 -16.86 25.68
C VAL A 187 -9.74 -16.63 27.09
N PRO A 188 -10.77 -17.38 27.51
CA PRO A 188 -11.27 -17.32 28.88
C PRO A 188 -10.25 -17.91 29.84
N LEU A 189 -10.01 -17.25 30.97
CA LEU A 189 -9.11 -17.70 32.03
C LEU A 189 -9.79 -17.61 33.40
N ASP A 190 -9.39 -18.45 34.34
CA ASP A 190 -9.82 -18.34 35.74
C ASP A 190 -9.22 -17.09 36.41
N ALA A 191 -7.97 -16.76 36.07
CA ALA A 191 -7.25 -15.57 36.51
C ALA A 191 -6.16 -15.17 35.47
N LEU A 192 -5.85 -13.87 35.39
CA LEU A 192 -4.69 -13.41 34.61
C LEU A 192 -3.38 -13.80 35.31
N PRO A 193 -2.41 -14.41 34.62
CA PRO A 193 -1.13 -14.73 35.23
C PRO A 193 -0.35 -13.44 35.51
N LEU A 194 0.19 -13.32 36.73
CA LEU A 194 0.95 -12.14 37.15
C LEU A 194 2.38 -12.53 37.53
N THR A 195 3.33 -11.68 37.19
CA THR A 195 4.70 -11.70 37.69
C THR A 195 4.74 -11.40 39.20
N PRO A 196 5.84 -11.70 39.92
CA PRO A 196 5.99 -11.35 41.34
C PRO A 196 5.78 -9.85 41.67
N ASN A 197 5.93 -8.98 40.66
CA ASN A 197 5.73 -7.53 40.79
C ASN A 197 4.28 -7.10 40.48
N GLY A 198 3.34 -8.03 40.36
CA GLY A 198 1.92 -7.75 40.10
C GLY A 198 1.58 -7.29 38.68
N LYS A 199 2.53 -7.40 37.73
CA LYS A 199 2.29 -7.12 36.30
C LYS A 199 1.88 -8.38 35.54
N LEU A 200 1.13 -8.25 34.45
CA LEU A 200 0.78 -9.37 33.56
C LEU A 200 2.03 -10.15 33.13
N ASP A 201 2.03 -11.46 33.32
CA ASP A 201 3.07 -12.34 32.83
C ASP A 201 2.73 -12.81 31.41
N HIS A 202 3.23 -12.05 30.43
CA HIS A 202 3.03 -12.34 29.01
C HIS A 202 3.54 -13.73 28.58
N LYS A 203 4.53 -14.29 29.27
CA LYS A 203 5.10 -15.62 28.92
C LYS A 203 4.23 -16.76 29.43
N ALA A 204 3.47 -16.51 30.49
CA ALA A 204 2.55 -17.49 31.08
C ALA A 204 1.16 -17.49 30.41
N LEU A 205 0.91 -16.58 29.46
CA LEU A 205 -0.35 -16.54 28.72
C LEU A 205 -0.45 -17.73 27.74
N PRO A 206 -1.51 -18.57 27.85
CA PRO A 206 -1.66 -19.73 27.00
C PRO A 206 -1.81 -19.34 25.54
N ALA A 207 -1.31 -20.17 24.63
CA ALA A 207 -1.51 -19.97 23.20
C ALA A 207 -3.00 -20.12 22.86
N PRO A 208 -3.59 -19.20 22.09
CA PRO A 208 -4.97 -19.33 21.65
C PRO A 208 -5.12 -20.49 20.65
N GLN A 209 -6.19 -21.26 20.78
CA GLN A 209 -6.59 -22.24 19.78
C GLN A 209 -7.35 -21.51 18.67
N TYR A 210 -6.69 -21.30 17.53
CA TYR A 210 -7.33 -20.76 16.34
C TYR A 210 -8.02 -21.91 15.61
N GLY A 211 -9.36 -21.90 15.54
CA GLY A 211 -10.12 -22.87 14.74
C GLY A 211 -10.80 -24.02 15.49
N ASP A 212 -10.64 -24.15 16.82
CA ASP A 212 -11.34 -25.21 17.60
C ASP A 212 -12.86 -24.98 17.76
N ARG A 213 -13.41 -23.92 17.16
CA ARG A 213 -14.83 -23.58 17.27
C ARG A 213 -15.76 -24.24 16.26
N ASN A 214 -15.28 -25.17 15.44
CA ASN A 214 -16.14 -26.15 14.77
C ASN A 214 -15.35 -27.46 14.64
N GLY A 215 -15.37 -28.32 15.67
CA GLY A 215 -15.04 -29.74 15.51
C GLY A 215 -15.79 -30.29 14.30
N PRO A 216 -15.22 -31.28 13.58
CA PRO A 216 -15.38 -31.45 12.13
C PRO A 216 -16.78 -31.03 11.72
N GLY A 217 -16.88 -29.78 11.25
CA GLY A 217 -18.11 -29.29 10.67
C GLY A 217 -18.53 -30.29 9.59
N ARG A 218 -19.82 -30.28 9.26
CA ARG A 218 -20.37 -31.07 8.16
C ARG A 218 -19.34 -31.27 7.03
N ALA A 219 -19.07 -32.52 6.65
CA ALA A 219 -18.15 -32.77 5.54
C ALA A 219 -18.60 -32.00 4.27
N PRO A 220 -17.65 -31.53 3.44
CA PRO A 220 -17.97 -30.99 2.13
C PRO A 220 -18.92 -31.92 1.36
N ARG A 221 -19.97 -31.37 0.76
CA ARG A 221 -20.99 -32.12 0.01
C ARG A 221 -20.79 -32.04 -1.50
N THR A 222 -19.97 -31.11 -1.96
CA THR A 222 -19.68 -30.89 -3.38
C THR A 222 -18.18 -30.77 -3.58
N ALA A 223 -17.70 -31.13 -4.76
CA ALA A 223 -16.30 -30.93 -5.15
C ALA A 223 -15.87 -29.46 -5.02
N GLN A 224 -16.80 -28.53 -5.18
CA GLN A 224 -16.55 -27.11 -5.02
C GLN A 224 -16.37 -26.71 -3.56
N GLU A 225 -17.19 -27.25 -2.64
CA GLU A 225 -16.95 -27.07 -1.20
C GLU A 225 -15.59 -27.66 -0.80
N GLU A 226 -15.20 -28.82 -1.33
CA GLU A 226 -13.89 -29.44 -1.06
C GLU A 226 -12.73 -28.52 -1.48
N ILE A 227 -12.78 -28.00 -2.71
CA ILE A 227 -11.76 -27.08 -3.23
C ILE A 227 -11.72 -25.79 -2.39
N LEU A 228 -12.87 -25.21 -2.07
CA LEU A 228 -12.92 -23.99 -1.27
C LEU A 228 -12.39 -24.21 0.16
N CYS A 229 -12.73 -25.31 0.80
CA CYS A 229 -12.18 -25.69 2.10
C CYS A 229 -10.65 -25.81 2.06
N ALA A 230 -10.10 -26.47 1.04
CA ALA A 230 -8.66 -26.60 0.86
C ALA A 230 -7.97 -25.24 0.63
N LEU A 231 -8.56 -24.36 -0.18
CA LEU A 231 -8.03 -23.01 -0.42
C LEU A 231 -8.08 -22.14 0.84
N PHE A 232 -9.14 -22.23 1.64
CA PHE A 232 -9.23 -21.54 2.93
C PHE A 232 -8.14 -22.03 3.87
N ALA A 233 -7.98 -23.35 4.01
CA ALA A 233 -6.95 -23.96 4.85
C ALA A 233 -5.56 -23.49 4.44
N GLU A 234 -5.25 -23.51 3.14
CA GLU A 234 -3.95 -23.08 2.61
C GLU A 234 -3.67 -21.58 2.87
N VAL A 235 -4.66 -20.72 2.68
CA VAL A 235 -4.50 -19.26 2.86
C VAL A 235 -4.40 -18.89 4.34
N LEU A 236 -5.17 -19.55 5.21
CA LEU A 236 -5.17 -19.33 6.65
C LEU A 236 -4.04 -20.11 7.36
N GLY A 237 -3.38 -21.01 6.64
CA GLY A 237 -2.36 -21.93 7.15
C GLY A 237 -2.92 -22.91 8.19
N LEU A 238 -4.16 -23.36 8.04
CA LEU A 238 -4.79 -24.35 8.92
C LEU A 238 -4.63 -25.75 8.31
N GLU A 239 -4.67 -26.79 9.15
CA GLU A 239 -4.61 -28.18 8.66
C GLU A 239 -5.89 -28.53 7.89
N GLU A 240 -7.05 -28.17 8.46
CA GLU A 240 -8.36 -28.39 7.83
C GLU A 240 -9.29 -27.18 8.09
N VAL A 241 -10.21 -26.95 7.16
CA VAL A 241 -11.28 -25.94 7.28
C VAL A 241 -12.60 -26.58 6.86
N GLY A 242 -13.63 -26.46 7.70
CA GLY A 242 -14.97 -26.97 7.39
C GLY A 242 -15.78 -26.04 6.45
N PRO A 243 -16.79 -26.56 5.74
CA PRO A 243 -17.60 -25.78 4.79
C PRO A 243 -18.34 -24.58 5.41
N GLU A 244 -18.65 -24.64 6.69
CA GLU A 244 -19.38 -23.60 7.42
C GLU A 244 -18.45 -22.65 8.18
N ALA A 245 -17.12 -22.87 8.10
CA ALA A 245 -16.16 -22.09 8.85
C ALA A 245 -15.97 -20.70 8.24
N ASN A 246 -16.13 -19.67 9.05
CA ASN A 246 -16.05 -18.29 8.63
C ASN A 246 -14.58 -17.85 8.50
N PHE A 247 -14.21 -17.37 7.31
CA PHE A 247 -12.88 -16.91 6.93
C PHE A 247 -12.29 -15.90 7.93
N PHE A 248 -13.09 -14.91 8.34
CA PHE A 248 -12.64 -13.82 9.20
C PHE A 248 -12.56 -14.25 10.66
N GLU A 249 -13.44 -15.16 11.10
CA GLU A 249 -13.36 -15.76 12.44
C GLU A 249 -12.12 -16.65 12.60
N LEU A 250 -11.66 -17.28 11.52
CA LEU A 250 -10.43 -18.06 11.48
C LEU A 250 -9.15 -17.21 11.38
N GLY A 251 -9.26 -15.88 11.46
CA GLY A 251 -8.15 -14.94 11.42
C GLY A 251 -7.84 -14.38 10.02
N GLY A 252 -8.70 -14.66 9.04
CA GLY A 252 -8.65 -14.05 7.72
C GLY A 252 -8.82 -12.52 7.78
N HIS A 253 -8.15 -11.83 6.86
CA HIS A 253 -8.21 -10.37 6.74
C HIS A 253 -8.05 -9.96 5.27
N SER A 254 -8.19 -8.67 4.96
CA SER A 254 -8.30 -8.15 3.59
C SER A 254 -7.20 -8.63 2.63
N LEU A 255 -5.94 -8.69 3.08
CA LEU A 255 -4.83 -9.21 2.26
C LEU A 255 -4.95 -10.73 1.99
N LEU A 256 -5.32 -11.52 3.01
CA LEU A 256 -5.58 -12.94 2.84
C LEU A 256 -6.84 -13.18 1.98
N ALA A 257 -7.85 -12.31 2.09
CA ALA A 257 -9.04 -12.32 1.25
C ALA A 257 -8.67 -12.11 -0.22
N THR A 258 -7.85 -11.12 -0.55
CA THR A 258 -7.36 -10.90 -1.93
C THR A 258 -6.59 -12.11 -2.45
N ARG A 259 -5.74 -12.71 -1.60
CA ARG A 259 -5.00 -13.94 -1.95
C ARG A 259 -5.93 -15.13 -2.19
N LEU A 260 -6.94 -15.30 -1.32
CA LEU A 260 -7.96 -16.33 -1.44
C LEU A 260 -8.75 -16.17 -2.74
N ILE A 261 -9.22 -14.96 -3.05
CA ILE A 261 -9.95 -14.65 -4.28
C ILE A 261 -9.11 -14.96 -5.52
N SER A 262 -7.85 -14.54 -5.53
CA SER A 262 -6.93 -14.86 -6.64
C SER A 262 -6.76 -16.37 -6.85
N ARG A 263 -6.76 -17.15 -5.76
CA ARG A 263 -6.62 -18.61 -5.84
C ARG A 263 -7.92 -19.32 -6.21
N ILE A 264 -9.06 -18.84 -5.73
CA ILE A 264 -10.38 -19.30 -6.16
C ILE A 264 -10.51 -19.11 -7.67
N ARG A 265 -10.11 -17.93 -8.19
CA ARG A 265 -10.09 -17.66 -9.63
C ARG A 265 -9.24 -18.67 -10.38
N ALA A 266 -8.03 -18.95 -9.88
CA ALA A 266 -7.12 -19.89 -10.53
C ALA A 266 -7.61 -21.36 -10.49
N ALA A 267 -8.19 -21.80 -9.39
CA ALA A 267 -8.58 -23.20 -9.19
C ALA A 267 -9.96 -23.54 -9.79
N LEU A 268 -10.91 -22.60 -9.72
CA LEU A 268 -12.31 -22.83 -10.10
C LEU A 268 -12.73 -22.08 -11.37
N GLY A 269 -11.90 -21.18 -11.90
CA GLY A 269 -12.25 -20.40 -13.10
C GLY A 269 -13.51 -19.54 -12.89
N VAL A 270 -13.66 -18.99 -11.70
CA VAL A 270 -14.80 -18.13 -11.30
C VAL A 270 -14.29 -16.85 -10.64
N GLU A 271 -14.97 -15.73 -10.92
CA GLU A 271 -14.70 -14.46 -10.25
C GLU A 271 -15.44 -14.39 -8.93
N VAL A 272 -14.74 -13.98 -7.87
CA VAL A 272 -15.35 -13.65 -6.58
C VAL A 272 -15.02 -12.20 -6.28
N GLU A 273 -16.03 -11.34 -6.29
CA GLU A 273 -15.85 -9.98 -5.79
C GLU A 273 -15.40 -10.03 -4.33
N VAL A 274 -14.52 -9.10 -3.94
CA VAL A 274 -14.11 -8.95 -2.53
C VAL A 274 -15.34 -8.83 -1.64
N ARG A 275 -16.34 -8.04 -2.06
CA ARG A 275 -17.64 -7.92 -1.40
C ARG A 275 -18.36 -9.27 -1.24
N GLY A 276 -18.30 -10.14 -2.25
CA GLY A 276 -18.89 -11.47 -2.21
C GLY A 276 -18.33 -12.35 -1.10
N LEU A 277 -17.02 -12.24 -0.79
CA LEU A 277 -16.41 -12.93 0.35
C LEU A 277 -16.87 -12.35 1.69
N PHE A 278 -17.08 -11.03 1.80
CA PHE A 278 -17.64 -10.44 3.02
C PHE A 278 -19.10 -10.84 3.26
N GLU A 279 -19.89 -10.93 2.20
CA GLU A 279 -21.32 -11.30 2.30
C GLU A 279 -21.56 -12.82 2.43
N ALA A 280 -20.60 -13.65 2.05
CA ALA A 280 -20.58 -15.09 2.28
C ALA A 280 -19.18 -15.53 2.70
N PRO A 281 -18.82 -15.39 3.98
CA PRO A 281 -17.47 -15.64 4.45
C PRO A 281 -17.15 -17.12 4.69
N THR A 282 -17.99 -18.06 4.23
CA THR A 282 -17.80 -19.50 4.43
C THR A 282 -17.63 -20.21 3.08
N PRO A 283 -16.89 -21.34 3.01
CA PRO A 283 -16.78 -22.13 1.78
C PRO A 283 -18.15 -22.53 1.19
N GLU A 284 -19.12 -22.92 2.02
CA GLU A 284 -20.50 -23.23 1.60
C GLU A 284 -21.22 -21.98 1.05
N GLY A 285 -21.10 -20.85 1.75
CA GLY A 285 -21.72 -19.60 1.32
C GLY A 285 -21.17 -19.12 -0.02
N LEU A 286 -19.85 -19.26 -0.22
CA LEU A 286 -19.20 -18.98 -1.49
C LEU A 286 -19.62 -19.95 -2.57
N ALA A 287 -19.65 -21.26 -2.30
CA ALA A 287 -20.10 -22.26 -3.28
C ALA A 287 -21.50 -21.93 -3.82
N ARG A 288 -22.45 -21.60 -2.93
CA ARG A 288 -23.81 -21.19 -3.30
C ARG A 288 -23.87 -19.91 -4.13
N ARG A 289 -22.96 -18.96 -3.89
CA ARG A 289 -22.86 -17.73 -4.69
C ARG A 289 -22.24 -18.01 -6.06
N LEU A 290 -21.23 -18.85 -6.10
CA LEU A 290 -20.53 -19.23 -7.32
C LEU A 290 -21.41 -20.04 -8.28
N ASP A 291 -22.33 -20.87 -7.77
CA ASP A 291 -23.37 -21.53 -8.58
C ASP A 291 -24.31 -20.55 -9.29
N ARG A 292 -24.39 -19.31 -8.80
CA ARG A 292 -25.20 -18.21 -9.37
C ARG A 292 -24.37 -17.14 -10.09
N ALA A 293 -23.04 -17.22 -9.98
CA ALA A 293 -22.15 -16.26 -10.60
C ALA A 293 -22.00 -16.57 -12.10
N ALA A 294 -21.95 -15.53 -12.93
CA ALA A 294 -21.58 -15.68 -14.34
C ALA A 294 -20.22 -16.39 -14.43
N ARG A 295 -20.07 -17.31 -15.40
CA ARG A 295 -18.78 -17.94 -15.73
C ARG A 295 -17.70 -16.85 -15.75
N ALA A 296 -16.53 -17.11 -15.15
CA ALA A 296 -15.46 -16.12 -15.20
C ALA A 296 -15.23 -15.73 -16.65
N VAL A 297 -15.05 -14.42 -16.84
CA VAL A 297 -14.43 -13.92 -18.04
C VAL A 297 -13.09 -14.64 -18.18
N ALA A 298 -12.93 -15.42 -19.25
CA ALA A 298 -11.68 -16.14 -19.52
C ALA A 298 -10.51 -15.15 -19.47
N ALA A 299 -9.34 -15.55 -18.97
CA ALA A 299 -8.17 -14.65 -18.99
C ALA A 299 -7.73 -14.35 -20.44
N PRO A 300 -7.08 -13.19 -20.70
CA PRO A 300 -6.47 -12.94 -22.00
C PRO A 300 -5.41 -14.01 -22.30
N THR A 301 -5.33 -14.41 -23.56
CA THR A 301 -4.33 -15.35 -24.08
C THR A 301 -3.70 -14.77 -25.35
N ALA A 302 -2.44 -15.14 -25.61
CA ALA A 302 -1.78 -14.75 -26.86
C ALA A 302 -2.55 -15.34 -28.06
N ARG A 303 -2.80 -14.51 -29.06
CA ARG A 303 -3.60 -14.88 -30.24
C ARG A 303 -3.05 -14.23 -31.52
N PRO A 304 -3.39 -14.77 -32.70
CA PRO A 304 -3.18 -14.06 -33.95
C PRO A 304 -3.87 -12.68 -33.92
N ARG A 305 -3.12 -11.64 -34.23
CA ARG A 305 -3.61 -10.25 -34.24
C ARG A 305 -4.20 -9.90 -35.61
N PRO A 306 -5.30 -9.15 -35.67
CA PRO A 306 -5.75 -8.56 -36.92
C PRO A 306 -4.76 -7.50 -37.42
N ASP A 307 -4.87 -7.11 -38.69
CA ASP A 307 -4.03 -6.07 -39.30
C ASP A 307 -4.14 -4.71 -38.57
N THR A 308 -5.28 -4.47 -37.92
CA THR A 308 -5.54 -3.25 -37.15
C THR A 308 -5.88 -3.64 -35.72
N VAL A 309 -4.94 -3.44 -34.80
CA VAL A 309 -5.14 -3.71 -33.38
C VAL A 309 -5.84 -2.51 -32.74
N PRO A 310 -7.03 -2.69 -32.14
CA PRO A 310 -7.76 -1.58 -31.55
C PRO A 310 -7.09 -1.06 -30.27
N LEU A 311 -7.40 0.18 -29.87
CA LEU A 311 -7.09 0.68 -28.54
C LEU A 311 -7.98 -0.02 -27.49
N SER A 312 -7.43 -0.27 -26.31
CA SER A 312 -8.25 -0.54 -25.12
C SER A 312 -9.13 0.67 -24.80
N TYR A 313 -10.22 0.50 -24.03
CA TYR A 313 -11.09 1.62 -23.65
C TYR A 313 -10.33 2.69 -22.85
N ALA A 314 -9.35 2.28 -22.02
CA ALA A 314 -8.49 3.21 -21.29
C ALA A 314 -7.57 4.01 -22.23
N GLN A 315 -6.96 3.35 -23.22
CA GLN A 315 -6.17 4.02 -24.25
C GLN A 315 -7.03 4.97 -25.09
N ARG A 316 -8.25 4.56 -25.47
CA ARG A 316 -9.18 5.37 -26.28
C ARG A 316 -9.54 6.69 -25.58
N ARG A 317 -9.77 6.66 -24.26
CA ARG A 317 -9.98 7.88 -23.46
C ARG A 317 -8.77 8.81 -23.53
N LEU A 318 -7.56 8.29 -23.30
CA LEU A 318 -6.35 9.11 -23.29
C LEU A 318 -6.03 9.67 -24.68
N TRP A 319 -6.24 8.89 -25.74
CA TRP A 319 -6.14 9.37 -27.12
C TRP A 319 -7.13 10.49 -27.42
N MET A 320 -8.40 10.33 -27.01
CA MET A 320 -9.40 11.38 -27.18
C MET A 320 -9.01 12.67 -26.46
N LEU A 321 -8.55 12.58 -25.22
CA LEU A 321 -8.09 13.75 -24.45
C LEU A 321 -6.90 14.43 -25.12
N ASP A 322 -5.91 13.68 -25.59
CA ASP A 322 -4.78 14.21 -26.35
C ASP A 322 -5.23 14.98 -27.60
N ARG A 323 -6.19 14.43 -28.36
CA ARG A 323 -6.75 15.08 -29.56
C ARG A 323 -7.57 16.34 -29.25
N VAL A 324 -8.32 16.35 -28.15
CA VAL A 324 -9.17 17.48 -27.74
C VAL A 324 -8.34 18.62 -27.14
N GLU A 325 -7.36 18.29 -26.30
CA GLU A 325 -6.50 19.27 -25.62
C GLU A 325 -5.38 19.80 -26.55
N GLY A 326 -5.11 19.13 -27.67
CA GLY A 326 -4.07 19.52 -28.63
C GLY A 326 -2.67 19.06 -28.22
N GLY A 327 -2.60 17.97 -27.46
CA GLY A 327 -1.39 17.50 -26.78
C GLY A 327 -1.13 18.22 -25.46
N GLY A 328 -0.33 17.60 -24.59
CA GLY A 328 -0.01 18.18 -23.28
C GLY A 328 0.87 17.25 -22.45
N SER A 329 1.47 17.79 -21.39
CA SER A 329 2.24 17.00 -20.42
C SER A 329 1.38 16.51 -19.24
N THR A 330 0.06 16.76 -19.26
CA THR A 330 -0.89 16.44 -18.17
C THR A 330 -0.87 14.96 -17.80
N TYR A 331 -0.71 14.09 -18.81
CA TYR A 331 -0.67 12.63 -18.65
C TYR A 331 0.73 12.05 -18.80
N ASN A 332 1.76 12.88 -18.62
CA ASN A 332 3.12 12.36 -18.46
C ASN A 332 3.30 11.67 -17.11
N VAL A 333 4.03 10.58 -17.12
CA VAL A 333 4.41 9.78 -15.95
C VAL A 333 5.93 9.83 -15.81
N PRO A 334 6.49 10.87 -15.15
CA PRO A 334 7.92 10.98 -14.91
C PRO A 334 8.36 10.10 -13.73
N LEU A 335 9.26 9.15 -13.99
CA LEU A 335 9.87 8.29 -12.99
C LEU A 335 11.36 8.63 -12.82
N ALA A 336 11.70 9.31 -11.74
CA ALA A 336 13.08 9.72 -11.45
C ALA A 336 13.80 8.73 -10.52
N LEU A 337 14.87 8.12 -11.03
CA LEU A 337 15.73 7.19 -10.33
C LEU A 337 17.06 7.85 -9.99
N ARG A 338 17.37 7.95 -8.71
CA ARG A 338 18.67 8.45 -8.27
C ARG A 338 19.63 7.27 -8.15
N LEU A 339 20.72 7.33 -8.92
CA LEU A 339 21.76 6.31 -8.97
C LEU A 339 23.02 6.85 -8.28
N ASP A 340 23.66 5.99 -7.52
CA ASP A 340 24.84 6.30 -6.70
C ASP A 340 26.01 5.46 -7.14
N GLY A 341 27.15 6.12 -7.40
CA GLY A 341 28.32 5.47 -7.95
C GLY A 341 28.34 5.48 -9.49
N PRO A 342 29.31 4.77 -10.08
CA PRO A 342 29.53 4.77 -11.52
C PRO A 342 28.35 4.13 -12.26
N VAL A 343 27.95 4.77 -13.36
CA VAL A 343 26.93 4.25 -14.29
C VAL A 343 27.62 3.95 -15.62
N ASP A 344 27.52 2.71 -16.07
CA ASP A 344 27.94 2.31 -17.42
C ASP A 344 26.84 2.74 -18.40
N VAL A 345 27.04 3.90 -19.03
CA VAL A 345 26.06 4.50 -19.93
C VAL A 345 25.74 3.60 -21.14
N PRO A 346 26.73 2.99 -21.84
CA PRO A 346 26.45 2.00 -22.88
C PRO A 346 25.61 0.80 -22.41
N ALA A 347 25.92 0.22 -21.26
CA ALA A 347 25.15 -0.89 -20.70
C ALA A 347 23.72 -0.47 -20.35
N LEU A 348 23.53 0.74 -19.78
CA LEU A 348 22.21 1.28 -19.46
C LEU A 348 21.36 1.53 -20.70
N ARG A 349 21.96 2.12 -21.75
CA ARG A 349 21.28 2.32 -23.04
C ARG A 349 20.82 0.98 -23.63
N THR A 350 21.69 -0.03 -23.59
CA THR A 350 21.37 -1.37 -24.13
C THR A 350 20.29 -2.06 -23.29
N ALA A 351 20.35 -1.93 -21.96
CA ALA A 351 19.35 -2.47 -21.06
C ALA A 351 17.96 -1.84 -21.27
N LEU A 352 17.89 -0.54 -21.56
CA LEU A 352 16.63 0.10 -21.93
C LEU A 352 16.07 -0.43 -23.24
N ALA A 353 16.92 -0.65 -24.25
CA ALA A 353 16.50 -1.29 -25.50
C ALA A 353 15.96 -2.71 -25.27
N ASP A 354 16.57 -3.50 -24.38
CA ASP A 354 16.05 -4.83 -24.02
C ASP A 354 14.65 -4.78 -23.39
N VAL A 355 14.42 -3.80 -22.51
CA VAL A 355 13.11 -3.60 -21.86
C VAL A 355 12.06 -3.14 -22.89
N VAL A 356 12.41 -2.24 -23.79
CA VAL A 356 11.52 -1.80 -24.88
C VAL A 356 11.20 -2.94 -25.85
N ALA A 357 12.18 -3.79 -26.17
CA ALA A 357 11.97 -4.98 -26.99
C ALA A 357 10.97 -5.95 -26.33
N ARG A 358 11.12 -6.17 -25.01
CA ARG A 358 10.27 -7.06 -24.20
C ARG A 358 8.83 -6.58 -24.06
N HIS A 359 8.63 -5.29 -23.82
CA HIS A 359 7.32 -4.69 -23.52
C HIS A 359 6.80 -3.89 -24.71
N GLU A 360 5.89 -4.49 -25.48
CA GLU A 360 5.37 -3.88 -26.72
C GLU A 360 4.76 -2.49 -26.51
N SER A 361 4.12 -2.25 -25.35
CA SER A 361 3.56 -0.94 -25.01
C SER A 361 4.59 0.18 -25.10
N LEU A 362 5.86 -0.06 -24.74
CA LEU A 362 6.91 0.97 -24.76
C LEU A 362 7.38 1.34 -26.18
N ARG A 363 6.98 0.59 -27.19
CA ARG A 363 7.27 0.82 -28.62
C ARG A 363 6.01 0.87 -29.47
N THR A 364 4.89 1.27 -28.87
CA THR A 364 3.60 1.41 -29.57
C THR A 364 3.29 2.87 -29.82
N VAL A 365 2.93 3.20 -31.07
CA VAL A 365 2.34 4.49 -31.44
C VAL A 365 0.84 4.32 -31.72
N PHE A 366 0.09 5.41 -31.68
CA PHE A 366 -1.36 5.41 -31.78
C PHE A 366 -1.79 6.17 -33.02
N ALA A 367 -2.15 5.44 -34.07
CA ALA A 367 -2.53 6.03 -35.35
C ALA A 367 -4.05 6.05 -35.52
N GLU A 368 -4.53 6.84 -36.47
CA GLU A 368 -5.93 6.91 -36.85
C GLU A 368 -6.10 6.51 -38.32
N ARG A 369 -7.07 5.64 -38.60
CA ARG A 369 -7.49 5.27 -39.95
C ARG A 369 -9.01 5.42 -40.03
N ASP A 370 -9.49 6.22 -40.97
CA ASP A 370 -10.92 6.46 -41.21
C ASP A 370 -11.70 6.88 -39.94
N GLY A 371 -11.09 7.72 -39.09
CA GLY A 371 -11.70 8.18 -37.83
C GLY A 371 -11.57 7.20 -36.67
N VAL A 372 -10.96 6.03 -36.87
CA VAL A 372 -10.82 4.99 -35.84
C VAL A 372 -9.36 4.89 -35.37
N PRO A 373 -9.09 5.13 -34.07
CA PRO A 373 -7.75 4.98 -33.55
C PRO A 373 -7.39 3.49 -33.38
N HIS A 374 -6.12 3.17 -33.65
CA HIS A 374 -5.55 1.83 -33.51
C HIS A 374 -4.09 1.88 -33.02
N GLN A 375 -3.65 0.77 -32.43
CA GLN A 375 -2.29 0.56 -31.97
C GLN A 375 -1.41 0.13 -33.14
N VAL A 376 -0.22 0.75 -33.24
CA VAL A 376 0.83 0.33 -34.16
C VAL A 376 2.06 -0.03 -33.34
N VAL A 377 2.24 -1.34 -33.13
CA VAL A 377 3.39 -1.88 -32.41
C VAL A 377 4.59 -1.88 -33.35
N LEU A 378 5.60 -1.05 -33.06
CA LEU A 378 6.81 -0.93 -33.87
C LEU A 378 7.76 -2.12 -33.65
N PRO A 379 8.73 -2.38 -34.55
CA PRO A 379 9.70 -3.48 -34.41
C PRO A 379 10.47 -3.49 -33.07
N ALA A 380 10.93 -4.67 -32.62
CA ALA A 380 11.60 -4.82 -31.33
C ALA A 380 12.95 -4.08 -31.22
N ASP A 381 13.56 -3.74 -32.36
CA ASP A 381 14.78 -2.94 -32.49
C ASP A 381 14.51 -1.43 -32.63
N THR A 382 13.26 -0.99 -32.39
CA THR A 382 12.91 0.44 -32.36
C THR A 382 13.77 1.17 -31.32
N GLU A 383 14.55 2.15 -31.79
CA GLU A 383 15.34 3.00 -30.91
C GLU A 383 14.44 3.98 -30.15
N VAL A 384 14.65 4.07 -28.84
CA VAL A 384 13.98 5.05 -27.98
C VAL A 384 14.95 6.17 -27.64
N ALA A 385 14.42 7.39 -27.48
CA ALA A 385 15.25 8.54 -27.17
C ALA A 385 15.92 8.36 -25.80
N PHE A 386 17.26 8.30 -25.81
CA PHE A 386 18.09 8.29 -24.61
C PHE A 386 19.10 9.43 -24.68
N THR A 387 18.93 10.41 -23.80
CA THR A 387 19.76 11.62 -23.71
C THR A 387 20.61 11.58 -22.46
N VAL A 388 21.87 12.01 -22.56
CA VAL A 388 22.73 12.28 -21.40
C VAL A 388 22.94 13.79 -21.32
N ARG A 389 22.63 14.40 -20.17
CA ARG A 389 22.77 15.83 -19.94
C ARG A 389 23.49 16.06 -18.61
N GLU A 390 24.75 16.44 -18.68
CA GLU A 390 25.52 16.90 -17.51
C GLU A 390 24.83 18.11 -16.88
N VAL A 391 24.69 18.10 -15.55
CA VAL A 391 24.09 19.20 -14.78
C VAL A 391 24.84 19.39 -13.46
N THR A 392 24.80 20.61 -12.92
CA THR A 392 25.16 20.84 -11.52
C THR A 392 24.00 20.46 -10.59
N ALA A 393 24.28 20.27 -9.30
CA ALA A 393 23.24 20.02 -8.30
C ALA A 393 22.15 21.12 -8.25
N GLY A 394 22.50 22.37 -8.58
CA GLY A 394 21.56 23.49 -8.62
C GLY A 394 20.66 23.51 -9.87
N GLU A 395 21.10 22.92 -10.98
CA GLU A 395 20.35 22.90 -12.25
C GLU A 395 19.44 21.67 -12.39
N LEU A 396 19.69 20.62 -11.59
CA LEU A 396 19.03 19.33 -11.70
C LEU A 396 17.50 19.43 -11.65
N GLU A 397 16.95 20.24 -10.75
CA GLU A 397 15.50 20.40 -10.60
C GLU A 397 14.87 20.98 -11.88
N GLN A 398 15.41 22.09 -12.38
CA GLN A 398 14.93 22.74 -13.60
C GLN A 398 15.10 21.84 -14.82
N ALA A 399 16.26 21.19 -14.97
CA ALA A 399 16.53 20.29 -16.09
C ALA A 399 15.62 19.04 -16.07
N SER A 400 15.35 18.50 -14.89
CA SER A 400 14.41 17.37 -14.73
C SER A 400 12.98 17.78 -15.03
N ALA A 401 12.55 18.97 -14.58
CA ALA A 401 11.22 19.50 -14.85
C ALA A 401 11.01 19.79 -16.34
N GLU A 402 12.02 20.36 -17.02
CA GLU A 402 12.02 20.57 -18.46
C GLU A 402 11.86 19.24 -19.21
N ALA A 403 12.68 18.24 -18.88
CA ALA A 403 12.60 16.92 -19.50
C ALA A 403 11.25 16.24 -19.24
N ALA A 404 10.67 16.38 -18.04
CA ALA A 404 9.38 15.79 -17.67
C ALA A 404 8.18 16.44 -18.40
N ARG A 405 8.34 17.65 -18.94
CA ARG A 405 7.30 18.40 -19.67
C ARG A 405 7.33 18.15 -21.18
N HIS A 406 8.14 17.20 -21.66
CA HIS A 406 8.13 16.83 -23.08
C HIS A 406 6.73 16.48 -23.57
N LEU A 407 6.37 16.98 -24.74
CA LEU A 407 5.07 16.73 -25.36
C LEU A 407 5.22 15.59 -26.37
N PHE A 408 4.60 14.46 -26.06
CA PHE A 408 4.66 13.29 -26.94
C PHE A 408 3.74 13.45 -28.15
N ALA A 409 4.27 13.26 -29.34
CA ALA A 409 3.45 13.14 -30.55
C ALA A 409 2.94 11.70 -30.70
N LEU A 410 1.89 11.31 -29.97
CA LEU A 410 1.44 9.92 -29.81
C LEU A 410 1.22 9.14 -31.14
N GLY A 411 0.96 9.83 -32.25
CA GLY A 411 0.79 9.20 -33.56
C GLY A 411 2.07 8.87 -34.32
N THR A 412 3.20 9.45 -33.94
CA THR A 412 4.48 9.30 -34.67
C THR A 412 5.68 9.05 -33.75
N GLU A 413 5.54 9.29 -32.45
CA GLU A 413 6.58 9.17 -31.45
C GLU A 413 6.17 8.11 -30.42
N VAL A 414 7.08 7.19 -30.12
CA VAL A 414 6.88 6.24 -29.02
C VAL A 414 6.80 7.03 -27.69
N PRO A 415 5.77 6.81 -26.87
CA PRO A 415 5.55 7.58 -25.65
C PRO A 415 6.45 7.14 -24.48
N PHE A 416 7.74 6.96 -24.75
CA PHE A 416 8.77 6.56 -23.81
C PHE A 416 10.11 7.21 -24.14
N ARG A 417 10.72 7.88 -23.16
CA ARG A 417 12.05 8.49 -23.26
C ARG A 417 12.84 8.30 -21.97
N ALA A 418 14.16 8.31 -22.09
CA ALA A 418 15.06 8.28 -20.96
C ALA A 418 16.03 9.47 -21.02
N THR A 419 16.25 10.14 -19.89
CA THR A 419 17.28 11.15 -19.73
C THR A 419 18.14 10.83 -18.53
N LEU A 420 19.44 10.63 -18.73
CA LEU A 420 20.42 10.49 -17.66
C LEU A 420 21.03 11.87 -17.37
N PHE A 421 20.98 12.28 -16.12
CA PHE A 421 21.61 13.48 -15.60
C PHE A 421 22.78 13.10 -14.69
N PRO A 422 24.02 13.03 -15.18
CA PRO A 422 25.19 13.02 -14.33
C PRO A 422 25.29 14.37 -13.61
N VAL A 423 25.56 14.33 -12.29
CA VAL A 423 25.52 15.49 -11.40
C VAL A 423 26.91 15.76 -10.84
N ASP A 424 27.36 17.01 -10.91
CA ASP A 424 28.64 17.48 -10.35
C ASP A 424 29.84 16.62 -10.81
N GLY A 425 29.89 16.18 -12.07
CA GLY A 425 31.02 15.41 -12.61
C GLY A 425 30.92 13.89 -12.50
N GLY A 426 29.72 13.33 -12.24
CA GLY A 426 29.42 11.92 -12.55
C GLY A 426 29.56 10.90 -11.43
N GLU A 427 29.68 11.31 -10.15
CA GLU A 427 29.56 10.36 -9.02
C GLU A 427 28.12 10.10 -8.59
N ARG A 428 27.21 11.01 -8.96
CA ARG A 428 25.78 10.97 -8.68
C ARG A 428 25.04 11.13 -9.98
N HIS A 429 24.01 10.33 -10.19
CA HIS A 429 23.19 10.43 -11.40
C HIS A 429 21.70 10.46 -11.05
N VAL A 430 20.91 11.06 -11.93
CA VAL A 430 19.46 10.89 -11.97
C VAL A 430 19.07 10.37 -13.34
N LEU A 431 18.47 9.19 -13.40
CA LEU A 431 17.83 8.67 -14.60
C LEU A 431 16.34 9.00 -14.53
N LEU A 432 15.88 9.87 -15.42
CA LEU A 432 14.47 10.15 -15.64
C LEU A 432 13.95 9.24 -16.74
N LEU A 433 13.03 8.35 -16.41
CA LEU A 433 12.23 7.60 -17.37
C LEU A 433 10.89 8.33 -17.52
N LEU A 434 10.64 8.90 -18.69
CA LEU A 434 9.41 9.60 -19.00
C LEU A 434 8.54 8.71 -19.89
N MET A 435 7.33 8.40 -19.41
CA MET A 435 6.31 7.68 -20.18
C MET A 435 5.07 8.55 -20.32
N HIS A 436 4.24 8.31 -21.33
CA HIS A 436 2.86 8.77 -21.31
C HIS A 436 1.96 7.74 -20.63
N HIS A 437 0.91 8.18 -19.94
CA HIS A 437 -0.04 7.30 -19.24
C HIS A 437 -0.80 6.33 -20.18
N ILE A 438 -0.72 6.55 -21.50
CA ILE A 438 -1.35 5.68 -22.50
C ILE A 438 -0.65 4.32 -22.65
N VAL A 439 0.62 4.21 -22.23
CA VAL A 439 1.41 2.97 -22.28
C VAL A 439 1.83 2.42 -20.91
N ALA A 440 1.58 3.17 -19.83
CA ALA A 440 1.98 2.79 -18.49
C ALA A 440 1.01 3.34 -17.42
N ASP A 441 0.91 2.61 -16.32
CA ASP A 441 0.17 3.01 -15.12
C ASP A 441 0.99 2.75 -13.83
N GLY A 442 0.38 2.95 -12.66
CA GLY A 442 1.04 2.69 -11.38
C GLY A 442 1.52 1.24 -11.24
N SER A 443 0.72 0.26 -11.68
CA SER A 443 1.06 -1.17 -11.62
C SER A 443 2.19 -1.54 -12.58
N SER A 444 2.40 -0.78 -13.65
CA SER A 444 3.49 -0.95 -14.63
C SER A 444 4.87 -0.56 -14.09
N THR A 445 4.93 0.23 -13.01
CA THR A 445 6.20 0.76 -12.48
C THR A 445 7.12 -0.35 -11.93
N ALA A 446 6.57 -1.26 -11.12
CA ALA A 446 7.34 -2.34 -10.52
C ALA A 446 7.96 -3.32 -11.55
N PRO A 447 7.21 -3.86 -12.54
CA PRO A 447 7.80 -4.72 -13.57
C PRO A 447 8.81 -3.99 -14.45
N LEU A 448 8.56 -2.72 -14.82
CA LEU A 448 9.52 -1.91 -15.58
C LEU A 448 10.88 -1.80 -14.85
N LEU A 449 10.86 -1.43 -13.56
CA LEU A 449 12.08 -1.26 -12.78
C LEU A 449 12.82 -2.58 -12.53
N ARG A 450 12.08 -3.66 -12.27
CA ARG A 450 12.64 -4.99 -12.13
C ARG A 450 13.35 -5.42 -13.41
N ASP A 451 12.67 -5.32 -14.54
CA ASP A 451 13.20 -5.78 -15.83
C ASP A 451 14.38 -4.90 -16.28
N LEU A 452 14.34 -3.57 -16.03
CA LEU A 452 15.49 -2.68 -16.26
C LEU A 452 16.70 -3.06 -15.39
N SER A 453 16.48 -3.36 -14.11
CA SER A 453 17.55 -3.80 -13.21
C SER A 453 18.17 -5.11 -13.70
N THR A 454 17.33 -6.10 -14.04
CA THR A 454 17.79 -7.39 -14.58
C THR A 454 18.58 -7.22 -15.87
N ALA A 455 18.09 -6.37 -16.79
CA ALA A 455 18.76 -6.13 -18.05
C ALA A 455 20.08 -5.41 -17.87
N TYR A 456 20.13 -4.38 -17.02
CA TYR A 456 21.35 -3.64 -16.73
C TYR A 456 22.42 -4.53 -16.11
N THR A 457 22.06 -5.36 -15.12
CA THR A 457 22.99 -6.34 -14.54
C THR A 457 23.52 -7.34 -15.58
N ALA A 458 22.67 -7.86 -16.46
CA ALA A 458 23.11 -8.78 -17.52
C ALA A 458 24.08 -8.08 -18.50
N ARG A 459 23.80 -6.83 -18.87
CA ARG A 459 24.62 -6.06 -19.81
C ARG A 459 25.97 -5.64 -19.23
N LEU A 460 26.05 -5.36 -17.93
CA LEU A 460 27.33 -5.16 -17.23
C LEU A 460 28.24 -6.40 -17.33
N ASP A 461 27.65 -7.59 -17.32
CA ASP A 461 28.38 -8.85 -17.51
C ASP A 461 28.61 -9.22 -18.99
N GLY A 462 28.25 -8.34 -19.93
CA GLY A 462 28.36 -8.60 -21.37
C GLY A 462 27.38 -9.65 -21.91
N ARG A 463 26.30 -9.95 -21.19
CA ARG A 463 25.29 -10.96 -21.56
C ARG A 463 23.94 -10.32 -21.90
N THR A 464 23.08 -11.08 -22.57
CA THR A 464 21.67 -10.72 -22.74
C THR A 464 20.84 -11.10 -21.49
N PRO A 465 19.70 -10.44 -21.23
CA PRO A 465 18.84 -10.80 -20.12
C PRO A 465 18.19 -12.17 -20.33
N GLY A 466 18.24 -13.05 -19.32
CA GLY A 466 17.71 -14.42 -19.38
C GLY A 466 16.28 -14.52 -18.85
N TRP A 467 15.31 -13.90 -19.51
CA TRP A 467 13.90 -13.95 -19.12
C TRP A 467 13.05 -14.80 -20.08
N ASP A 468 11.95 -15.36 -19.56
CA ASP A 468 10.94 -15.99 -20.41
C ASP A 468 10.11 -14.94 -21.16
N PRO A 469 9.66 -15.23 -22.38
CA PRO A 469 8.71 -14.38 -23.09
C PRO A 469 7.45 -14.11 -22.25
N LEU A 470 6.90 -12.90 -22.35
CA LEU A 470 5.65 -12.59 -21.68
C LEU A 470 4.51 -13.43 -22.31
N PRO A 471 3.66 -14.09 -21.51
CA PRO A 471 2.61 -14.98 -22.01
C PRO A 471 1.51 -14.22 -22.76
N VAL A 472 1.36 -12.92 -22.51
CA VAL A 472 0.46 -11.99 -23.22
C VAL A 472 1.12 -10.62 -23.31
N GLN A 473 0.76 -9.85 -24.34
CA GLN A 473 1.09 -8.45 -24.51
C GLN A 473 -0.16 -7.58 -24.41
N TYR A 474 0.01 -6.26 -24.31
CA TYR A 474 -1.12 -5.34 -24.13
C TYR A 474 -2.10 -5.35 -25.33
N ALA A 475 -1.61 -5.62 -26.54
CA ALA A 475 -2.45 -5.84 -27.71
C ALA A 475 -3.42 -7.01 -27.53
N ASP A 476 -2.97 -8.11 -26.90
CA ASP A 476 -3.82 -9.28 -26.62
C ASP A 476 -4.90 -8.93 -25.58
N TYR A 477 -4.55 -8.12 -24.59
CA TYR A 477 -5.51 -7.55 -23.62
C TYR A 477 -6.56 -6.66 -24.30
N ALA A 478 -6.15 -5.79 -25.23
CA ALA A 478 -7.09 -4.90 -25.92
C ALA A 478 -8.11 -5.69 -26.76
N LEU A 479 -7.65 -6.73 -27.47
CA LEU A 479 -8.53 -7.63 -28.23
C LEU A 479 -9.46 -8.41 -27.31
N TRP A 480 -8.90 -9.00 -26.24
CA TRP A 480 -9.68 -9.70 -25.22
C TRP A 480 -10.75 -8.81 -24.59
N GLN A 481 -10.42 -7.56 -24.26
CA GLN A 481 -11.35 -6.62 -23.64
C GLN A 481 -12.57 -6.35 -24.54
N GLN A 482 -12.36 -6.26 -25.86
CA GLN A 482 -13.46 -6.08 -26.81
C GLN A 482 -14.34 -7.32 -26.91
N ASP A 483 -13.74 -8.51 -27.04
CA ASP A 483 -14.51 -9.75 -27.13
C ASP A 483 -15.36 -10.00 -25.88
N VAL A 484 -14.83 -9.66 -24.71
CA VAL A 484 -15.51 -9.84 -23.43
C VAL A 484 -16.64 -8.85 -23.22
N LEU A 485 -16.39 -7.58 -23.51
CA LEU A 485 -17.39 -6.54 -23.31
C LEU A 485 -18.48 -6.62 -24.38
N GLY A 486 -18.12 -7.04 -25.60
CA GLY A 486 -19.01 -7.09 -26.73
C GLY A 486 -19.29 -5.71 -27.30
N ASP A 487 -20.36 -5.62 -28.09
CA ASP A 487 -20.73 -4.43 -28.83
C ASP A 487 -21.78 -3.60 -28.09
N ASP A 488 -21.74 -2.27 -28.21
CA ASP A 488 -22.69 -1.36 -27.53
C ASP A 488 -24.05 -1.26 -28.27
N THR A 489 -24.15 -1.80 -29.48
CA THR A 489 -25.41 -1.96 -30.22
C THR A 489 -26.11 -3.29 -29.93
N ASP A 490 -25.41 -4.26 -29.32
CA ASP A 490 -26.00 -5.50 -28.83
C ASP A 490 -26.54 -5.29 -27.40
N PRO A 491 -27.88 -5.29 -27.19
CA PRO A 491 -28.47 -5.07 -25.87
C PRO A 491 -28.11 -6.17 -24.86
N ASP A 492 -27.74 -7.36 -25.33
CA ASP A 492 -27.40 -8.50 -24.47
C ASP A 492 -25.90 -8.54 -24.09
N SER A 493 -25.09 -7.63 -24.66
CA SER A 493 -23.66 -7.56 -24.37
C SER A 493 -23.37 -7.17 -22.92
N LEU A 494 -22.17 -7.50 -22.44
CA LEU A 494 -21.75 -7.08 -21.10
C LEU A 494 -21.58 -5.56 -21.04
N LEU A 495 -21.10 -4.95 -22.13
CA LEU A 495 -20.93 -3.51 -22.28
C LEU A 495 -22.26 -2.78 -22.12
N SER A 496 -23.28 -3.18 -22.87
CA SER A 496 -24.61 -2.54 -22.83
C SER A 496 -25.23 -2.62 -21.44
N ARG A 497 -25.16 -3.79 -20.79
CA ARG A 497 -25.65 -3.96 -19.40
C ARG A 497 -24.93 -3.07 -18.39
N GLN A 498 -23.60 -2.96 -18.50
CA GLN A 498 -22.83 -2.06 -17.63
C GLN A 498 -23.13 -0.58 -17.91
N LEU A 499 -23.29 -0.20 -19.17
CA LEU A 499 -23.67 1.16 -19.57
C LEU A 499 -25.05 1.52 -19.03
N ASP A 500 -26.02 0.62 -19.10
CA ASP A 500 -27.38 0.86 -18.59
C ASP A 500 -27.40 1.04 -17.08
N PHE A 501 -26.64 0.21 -16.35
CA PHE A 501 -26.42 0.40 -14.92
C PHE A 501 -25.86 1.80 -14.61
N TRP A 502 -24.77 2.20 -15.26
CA TRP A 502 -24.16 3.52 -15.00
C TRP A 502 -25.03 4.69 -15.45
N ARG A 503 -25.79 4.55 -16.55
CA ARG A 503 -26.79 5.55 -16.97
C ARG A 503 -27.87 5.76 -15.90
N GLN A 504 -28.31 4.67 -15.26
CA GLN A 504 -29.29 4.73 -14.19
C GLN A 504 -28.70 5.37 -12.92
N GLU A 505 -27.55 4.88 -12.45
CA GLU A 505 -26.93 5.34 -11.19
C GLU A 505 -26.43 6.79 -11.25
N LEU A 506 -25.93 7.23 -12.41
CA LEU A 506 -25.43 8.59 -12.60
C LEU A 506 -26.52 9.57 -13.07
N SER A 507 -27.77 9.11 -13.18
CA SER A 507 -28.89 9.93 -13.62
C SER A 507 -29.19 11.06 -12.63
N GLY A 508 -29.31 12.29 -13.14
CA GLY A 508 -29.66 13.45 -12.32
C GLY A 508 -28.55 13.96 -11.40
N LEU A 509 -27.32 13.47 -11.53
CA LEU A 509 -26.19 14.03 -10.81
C LEU A 509 -25.90 15.47 -11.27
N PRO A 510 -25.48 16.36 -10.36
CA PRO A 510 -25.07 17.70 -10.73
C PRO A 510 -23.83 17.66 -11.63
N GLU A 511 -23.81 18.49 -12.67
CA GLU A 511 -22.68 18.59 -13.61
C GLU A 511 -21.38 19.05 -12.91
N ILE A 512 -21.52 19.83 -11.84
CA ILE A 512 -20.41 20.45 -11.11
C ILE A 512 -20.64 20.31 -9.61
N LEU A 513 -19.62 19.83 -8.90
CA LEU A 513 -19.55 19.96 -7.45
C LEU A 513 -19.23 21.40 -7.06
N GLU A 514 -20.06 21.98 -6.18
CA GLU A 514 -19.79 23.28 -5.55
C GLU A 514 -18.78 23.10 -4.42
N LEU A 515 -17.51 23.37 -4.74
CA LEU A 515 -16.42 23.44 -3.77
C LEU A 515 -16.07 24.92 -3.51
N PRO A 516 -15.64 25.29 -2.30
CA PRO A 516 -15.12 26.63 -2.04
C PRO A 516 -13.79 26.81 -2.79
N LEU A 517 -13.84 27.45 -3.97
CA LEU A 517 -12.66 27.73 -4.79
C LEU A 517 -12.09 29.11 -4.44
N ASP A 518 -10.76 29.23 -4.42
CA ASP A 518 -10.08 30.52 -4.24
C ASP A 518 -10.31 31.48 -5.42
N ARG A 519 -10.65 30.93 -6.61
CA ARG A 519 -10.87 31.67 -7.87
C ARG A 519 -12.05 31.08 -8.65
N PRO A 520 -12.73 31.87 -9.50
CA PRO A 520 -13.77 31.36 -10.37
C PRO A 520 -13.20 30.32 -11.35
N ARG A 521 -14.01 29.28 -11.65
CA ARG A 521 -13.64 28.24 -12.62
C ARG A 521 -13.54 28.87 -14.03
N PRO A 522 -12.38 28.80 -14.71
CA PRO A 522 -12.24 29.33 -16.06
C PRO A 522 -12.94 28.45 -17.09
N ALA A 523 -13.28 29.02 -18.26
CA ALA A 523 -13.91 28.29 -19.36
C ALA A 523 -12.98 27.25 -20.02
N VAL A 524 -11.66 27.47 -19.94
CA VAL A 524 -10.62 26.55 -20.43
C VAL A 524 -9.68 26.24 -19.28
N ALA A 525 -9.40 24.96 -19.03
CA ALA A 525 -8.48 24.55 -17.98
C ALA A 525 -7.03 24.94 -18.36
N SER A 526 -6.36 25.70 -17.49
CA SER A 526 -4.96 26.09 -17.73
C SER A 526 -3.95 25.05 -17.25
N HIS A 527 -4.35 24.14 -16.35
CA HIS A 527 -3.51 23.14 -15.68
C HIS A 527 -2.25 23.69 -14.97
N THR A 528 -2.11 25.02 -14.85
CA THR A 528 -0.91 25.66 -14.30
C THR A 528 -0.90 25.72 -12.78
N GLY A 529 -2.04 25.59 -12.09
CA GLY A 529 -2.10 25.55 -10.61
C GLY A 529 -1.52 26.77 -9.88
N ASP A 530 -1.04 27.79 -10.60
CA ASP A 530 -0.30 28.91 -10.06
C ASP A 530 -1.21 29.81 -9.19
N LEU A 531 -0.62 30.36 -8.12
CA LEU A 531 -1.17 31.49 -7.37
C LEU A 531 -1.06 32.78 -8.18
#